data_AF-A0A962EGG0-F1
#
_entry.id   AF-A0A962EGG0-F1
#
_cell.length_a   1.000
_cell.length_b   1.000
_cell.length_c   1.000
_cell.angle_alpha   90.00
_cell.angle_beta   90.00
_cell.angle_gamma   90.00
#
_symmetry.space_group_name_H-M   'P 1'
#
loop_
_entity.id
_entity.type
_entity.pdbx_description
1 polymer ?
#
loop_
_entity_poly.entity_id
_entity_poly.type
_entity_poly.pdbx_seq_one_letter_code
_entity_poly.pdbx_strand_id
1 'polypeptide(L)' 'MTSTDPSTASAPAAQPEAITLRDLAACHALSGMIPAPKVPGVLPLTPDGMAMAAYAYADAMLRARLLPPKVVK' A
#
# COMPACT_ATOMS: atom_id res chain seq x y z
N MET A 1 2.81 2.59 -43.35
CA MET A 1 2.00 2.95 -42.17
C MET A 1 2.48 2.10 -41.01
N THR A 2 3.51 2.56 -40.31
CA THR A 2 4.13 1.88 -39.16
C THR A 2 3.69 2.61 -37.89
N SER A 3 2.67 2.09 -37.20
CA SER A 3 2.36 2.52 -35.84
C SER A 3 2.93 1.48 -34.89
N THR A 4 4.08 1.80 -34.31
CA THR A 4 4.63 1.08 -33.15
C THR A 4 4.09 1.82 -31.93
N ASP A 5 3.02 1.32 -31.33
CA ASP A 5 2.53 1.78 -30.02
C ASP A 5 3.38 1.12 -28.92
N PRO A 6 4.18 1.86 -28.13
CA PRO A 6 4.90 1.32 -26.99
C PRO A 6 4.09 1.45 -25.69
N SER A 7 2.78 1.22 -25.73
CA SER A 7 1.91 1.48 -24.58
C SER A 7 0.96 0.33 -24.24
N THR A 8 1.48 -0.88 -24.25
CA THR A 8 0.91 -1.99 -23.48
C THR A 8 2.01 -2.62 -22.65
N ALA A 9 2.62 -1.83 -21.76
CA ALA A 9 3.35 -2.39 -20.64
C ALA A 9 2.32 -3.14 -19.79
N SER A 10 2.17 -4.44 -20.10
CA SER A 10 1.44 -5.40 -19.28
C SER A 10 1.93 -5.19 -17.86
N ALA A 11 1.06 -4.66 -16.98
CA ALA A 11 1.38 -4.54 -15.57
C ALA A 11 1.88 -5.93 -15.14
N PRO A 12 3.10 -6.07 -14.60
CA PRO A 12 3.64 -7.38 -14.29
C PRO A 12 2.61 -8.06 -13.40
N ALA A 13 2.13 -9.24 -13.83
CA ALA A 13 1.20 -10.03 -13.04
C ALA A 13 1.74 -10.06 -11.61
N ALA A 14 0.97 -9.51 -10.67
CA ALA A 14 1.44 -9.29 -9.32
C ALA A 14 1.94 -10.64 -8.78
N GLN A 15 3.25 -10.72 -8.56
CA GLN A 15 3.88 -11.96 -8.13
C GLN A 15 3.18 -12.40 -6.84
N PRO A 16 2.81 -13.69 -6.70
CA PRO A 16 2.04 -14.15 -5.55
C PRO A 16 2.71 -13.78 -4.22
N GLU A 17 4.05 -13.76 -4.19
CA GLU A 17 4.84 -13.31 -3.05
C GLU A 17 4.65 -11.83 -2.72
N ALA A 18 4.53 -10.97 -3.74
CA ALA A 18 4.30 -9.54 -3.55
C ALA A 18 2.89 -9.27 -2.97
N ILE A 19 1.90 -10.08 -3.36
CA ILE A 19 0.55 -10.02 -2.79
C ILE A 19 0.59 -10.44 -1.31
N THR A 20 1.25 -11.57 -1.00
CA THR A 20 1.37 -12.05 0.39
C THR A 20 2.10 -11.05 1.29
N LEU A 21 3.16 -10.40 0.80
CA LEU A 21 3.88 -9.37 1.55
C LEU A 21 3.00 -8.14 1.82
N ARG A 22 2.19 -7.73 0.84
CA ARG A 22 1.24 -6.63 0.98
C ARG A 22 0.18 -6.95 2.04
N ASP A 23 -0.39 -8.15 1.99
CA ASP A 23 -1.40 -8.59 2.95
C ASP A 23 -0.83 -8.68 4.38
N LEU A 24 0.39 -9.22 4.54
CA LEU A 24 1.06 -9.27 5.83
C LEU A 24 1.32 -7.87 6.41
N ALA A 25 1.74 -6.91 5.58
CA ALA A 25 1.95 -5.53 6.00
C ALA A 25 0.61 -4.84 6.36
N ALA A 26 -0.44 -5.07 5.56
CA ALA A 26 -1.77 -4.53 5.82
C ALA A 26 -2.37 -5.09 7.12
N CYS A 27 -2.23 -6.39 7.38
CA CYS A 27 -2.67 -7.03 8.62
C CYS A 27 -1.98 -6.44 9.86
N HIS A 28 -0.67 -6.18 9.79
CA HIS A 28 0.06 -5.52 10.88
C HIS A 28 -0.38 -4.08 11.09
N ALA A 29 -0.67 -3.33 10.02
CA ALA A 29 -1.18 -1.97 10.16
C ALA A 29 -2.59 -1.97 10.78
N LEU A 30 -3.46 -2.88 10.31
CA LEU A 30 -4.82 -3.03 10.84
C LEU A 30 -4.85 -3.38 12.32
N SER A 31 -3.99 -4.28 12.77
CA SER A 31 -3.93 -4.68 14.19
C SER A 31 -3.50 -3.52 15.10
N GLY A 32 -2.75 -2.54 14.59
CA GLY A 32 -2.45 -1.29 15.30
C GLY A 32 -3.60 -0.27 15.25
N MET A 33 -4.42 -0.28 14.19
CA MET A 33 -5.54 0.67 14.01
C MET A 33 -6.79 0.30 14.82
N ILE A 34 -7.12 -0.99 14.95
CA ILE A 34 -8.31 -1.46 15.69
C ILE A 34 -8.34 -0.99 17.15
N PRO A 35 -7.26 -1.13 17.94
CA PRO A 35 -7.27 -0.69 19.34
C PRO A 35 -6.97 0.81 19.51
N ALA A 36 -6.76 1.57 18.43
CA ALA A 36 -6.32 2.96 18.52
C ALA A 36 -7.33 3.83 19.28
N PRO A 37 -6.87 4.73 20.18
CA PRO A 37 -7.75 5.58 20.96
C PRO A 37 -8.55 6.51 20.04
N LYS A 38 -9.87 6.57 20.27
CA LYS A 38 -10.76 7.46 19.52
C LYS A 38 -10.52 8.90 19.95
N VAL A 39 -10.13 9.75 19.01
CA VAL A 39 -9.96 11.19 19.26
C VAL A 39 -11.35 11.83 19.37
N PRO A 40 -11.66 12.56 20.46
CA PRO A 40 -12.94 13.26 20.59
C PRO A 40 -13.19 14.22 19.41
N GLY A 41 -14.40 14.18 18.84
CA GLY A 41 -14.79 15.05 17.72
C GLY A 41 -14.39 14.53 16.32
N VAL A 42 -13.65 13.42 16.23
CA VAL A 42 -13.34 12.77 14.94
C VAL A 42 -14.25 11.56 14.76
N LEU A 43 -14.90 11.46 13.59
CA LEU A 43 -15.70 10.30 13.26
C LEU A 43 -14.80 9.06 13.13
N PRO A 44 -15.08 7.95 13.85
CA PRO A 44 -14.32 6.73 13.69
C PRO A 44 -14.33 6.24 12.25
N LEU A 45 -13.20 5.72 11.77
CA LEU A 45 -13.13 5.03 10.49
C LEU A 45 -14.05 3.81 10.50
N THR A 46 -14.76 3.60 9.40
CA THR A 46 -15.48 2.35 9.17
C THR A 46 -14.49 1.20 8.99
N PRO A 47 -14.88 -0.07 9.24
CA PRO A 47 -14.03 -1.22 8.97
C PRO A 47 -13.44 -1.22 7.56
N ASP A 48 -14.26 -0.91 6.55
CA ASP A 48 -13.81 -0.80 5.16
C ASP A 48 -12.79 0.34 4.97
N GLY A 49 -13.03 1.49 5.61
CA GLY A 49 -12.10 2.62 5.59
C GLY A 49 -10.76 2.28 6.23
N MET A 50 -10.76 1.52 7.34
CA MET A 50 -9.53 1.03 7.96
C MET A 50 -8.78 0.08 7.05
N ALA A 51 -9.47 -0.86 6.39
CA ALA A 51 -8.86 -1.78 5.43
C ALA A 51 -8.20 -1.03 4.27
N MET A 52 -8.92 -0.07 3.67
CA MET A 52 -8.37 0.76 2.58
C MET A 52 -7.13 1.53 3.01
N ALA A 53 -7.15 2.15 4.20
CA ALA A 53 -6.01 2.87 4.74
C ALA A 53 -4.81 1.96 5.00
N ALA A 54 -5.03 0.75 5.54
CA ALA A 54 -3.98 -0.22 5.80
C ALA A 54 -3.31 -0.73 4.51
N TYR A 55 -4.09 -1.01 3.46
CA TYR A 55 -3.55 -1.38 2.16
C TYR A 55 -2.77 -0.24 1.50
N ALA A 56 -3.25 1.00 1.62
CA ALA A 56 -2.52 2.17 1.13
C ALA A 56 -1.18 2.35 1.86
N TYR A 57 -1.15 2.10 3.17
CA TYR A 57 0.07 2.10 3.96
C TYR A 57 1.03 0.98 3.55
N ALA A 58 0.54 -0.24 3.38
CA ALA A 58 1.34 -1.37 2.91
C ALA A 58 1.99 -1.09 1.54
N ASP A 59 1.23 -0.50 0.61
CA ASP A 59 1.76 -0.09 -0.69
C ASP A 59 2.86 0.96 -0.58
N ALA A 60 2.67 1.95 0.30
CA ALA A 60 3.68 2.98 0.55
C ALA A 60 4.97 2.37 1.13
N MET A 61 4.87 1.40 2.04
CA MET A 61 6.02 0.69 2.61
C MET A 61 6.77 -0.12 1.56
N LEU A 62 6.06 -0.86 0.71
CA LEU A 62 6.68 -1.63 -0.38
C LEU A 62 7.38 -0.71 -1.38
N ARG A 63 6.78 0.42 -1.73
CA ARG A 63 7.43 1.44 -2.57
C ARG A 63 8.66 2.01 -1.90
N ALA A 64 8.57 2.39 -0.63
CA ALA A 64 9.68 2.94 0.15
C ALA A 64 10.91 2.02 0.17
N ARG A 65 10.70 0.70 0.21
CA ARG A 65 11.79 -0.28 0.13
C ARG A 65 12.54 -0.26 -1.21
N LEU A 66 11.86 0.10 -2.29
CA LEU A 66 12.43 0.14 -3.63
C LEU A 66 13.03 1.51 -3.99
N LEU A 67 12.85 2.53 -3.14
CA LEU A 67 13.47 3.83 -3.33
C LEU A 67 14.98 3.75 -3.04
N PRO A 68 15.83 4.41 -3.85
CA PRO A 68 17.25 4.53 -3.55
C PRO A 68 17.44 5.29 -2.23
N PRO A 69 18.48 4.99 -1.43
CA PRO A 69 18.74 5.70 -0.20
C PRO A 69 18.86 7.19 -0.48
N LYS A 70 18.10 8.01 0.25
CA LYS A 70 18.23 9.47 0.17
C LYS A 70 19.64 9.84 0.62
N VAL A 71 20.47 10.28 -0.32
CA VAL A 71 21.77 10.90 -0.02
C VAL A 71 21.45 12.25 0.64
N VAL A 72 21.53 12.29 1.96
CA VAL A 72 21.45 13.54 2.72
C VAL A 72 22.76 14.28 2.47
N LYS A 73 22.69 15.41 1.76
CA LYS A 73 23.81 16.34 1.58
C LYS A 73 23.97 17.22 2.80
#